data_AF-A0A1Q9CFR7-F1
#
_entry.id   AF-A0A1Q9CFR7-F1
#
_cell.length_a   1.000
_cell.length_b   1.000
_cell.length_c   1.000
_cell.angle_alpha   90.00
_cell.angle_beta   90.00
_cell.angle_gamma   90.00
#
_symmetry.space_group_name_H-M   'P 1'
#
loop_
_entity.id
_entity.type
_entity.pdbx_description
1 polymer ?
#
loop_
_entity_poly.entity_id
_entity_poly.type
_entity_poly.pdbx_seq_one_letter_code
_entity_poly.pdbx_strand_id
1 'polypeptide(L)'
;MLEVLLRGVVLLLQAAVEYMMETSTLGAAPAQHGILPVQAVGQTFAPSPTLAARAVGQHGMVERAEPSSRRPSIHAALIGCGFAEEQAKAAARRCSSVEAAVEWIAAHPDVKE
;
A
#
# COMPACT_ATOMS: atom_id res chain seq x y z
N MET A 1 -5.63 -31.46 -3.11
CA MET A 1 -6.07 -30.55 -4.21
C MET A 1 -5.75 -29.09 -3.91
N LEU A 2 -6.06 -28.57 -2.71
CA LEU A 2 -5.80 -27.17 -2.35
C LEU A 2 -4.32 -26.76 -2.38
N GLU A 3 -3.40 -27.63 -1.94
CA GLU A 3 -1.95 -27.33 -1.99
C GLU A 3 -1.41 -27.16 -3.41
N VAL A 4 -1.95 -27.91 -4.37
CA VAL A 4 -1.58 -27.78 -5.79
C VAL A 4 -2.09 -26.45 -6.35
N LEU A 5 -3.28 -26.04 -5.92
CA LEU A 5 -3.86 -24.75 -6.30
C LEU A 5 -3.05 -23.59 -5.69
N LEU A 6 -2.69 -23.67 -4.41
CA LEU A 6 -1.93 -22.63 -3.72
C LEU A 6 -0.51 -22.49 -4.32
N ARG A 7 0.17 -23.61 -4.59
CA ARG A 7 1.46 -23.61 -5.30
C ARG A 7 1.32 -23.03 -6.71
N GLY A 8 0.24 -23.36 -7.42
CA GLY A 8 -0.05 -22.79 -8.74
C GLY A 8 -0.24 -21.27 -8.69
N VAL A 9 -0.99 -20.76 -7.70
CA VAL A 9 -1.25 -19.33 -7.53
C VAL A 9 0.05 -18.58 -7.17
N VAL A 10 0.90 -19.13 -6.30
CA VAL A 10 2.19 -18.53 -5.94
C VAL A 10 3.13 -18.47 -7.15
N LEU A 11 3.22 -19.53 -7.95
CA LEU A 11 4.04 -19.54 -9.17
C LEU A 11 3.51 -18.54 -10.21
N LEU A 12 2.18 -18.39 -10.33
CA LEU A 12 1.57 -17.42 -11.23
C LEU A 12 1.86 -15.98 -10.78
N LEU A 13 1.79 -15.70 -9.46
CA LEU A 13 2.13 -14.40 -8.89
C LEU A 13 3.62 -14.06 -9.08
N GLN A 14 4.53 -15.01 -8.88
CA GLN A 14 5.95 -14.80 -9.16
C GLN A 14 6.20 -14.49 -10.64
N ALA A 15 5.62 -15.28 -11.55
CA ALA A 15 5.77 -15.05 -12.99
C ALA A 15 5.19 -13.69 -13.41
N ALA A 16 4.07 -13.26 -12.82
CA ALA A 16 3.48 -11.95 -13.10
C ALA A 16 4.35 -10.79 -12.60
N VAL A 17 5.00 -10.93 -11.44
CA VAL A 17 5.93 -9.93 -10.91
C VAL A 17 7.18 -9.83 -11.80
N GLU A 18 7.74 -10.96 -12.23
CA GLU A 18 8.88 -11.00 -13.14
C GLU A 18 8.54 -10.34 -14.49
N TYR A 19 7.38 -10.67 -15.06
CA TYR A 19 6.88 -10.04 -16.29
C TYR A 19 6.72 -8.52 -16.14
N MET A 20 6.21 -8.04 -15.00
CA MET A 20 6.05 -6.61 -14.78
C MET A 20 7.40 -5.87 -14.68
N MET A 21 8.42 -6.47 -14.06
CA MET A 21 9.77 -5.87 -14.02
C MET A 21 10.43 -5.83 -15.39
N GLU A 22 10.29 -6.88 -16.19
CA GLU A 22 10.87 -6.94 -17.53
C GLU A 22 10.24 -5.90 -18.48
N THR A 23 8.97 -5.55 -18.29
CA THR A 23 8.30 -4.50 -19.09
C THR A 23 8.75 -3.08 -18.74
N SER A 24 9.39 -2.86 -17.58
CA SER A 24 9.83 -1.53 -17.16
C SER A 24 11.10 -1.05 -17.88
N THR A 25 11.84 -1.94 -18.56
CA THR A 25 13.08 -1.60 -19.27
C THR A 25 12.90 -1.36 -20.78
N LEU A 26 11.71 -1.58 -21.36
CA LEU A 26 11.47 -1.39 -22.80
C LEU A 26 11.02 0.04 -23.19
N GLY A 27 11.38 1.04 -22.38
CA GLY A 27 11.05 2.46 -22.59
C GLY A 27 12.25 3.38 -22.84
N ALA A 28 13.46 2.84 -23.07
CA ALA A 28 14.65 3.64 -23.39
C ALA A 28 14.75 3.87 -24.90
N ALA A 29 13.94 4.79 -25.43
CA ALA A 29 14.10 5.32 -26.77
C ALA A 29 15.46 6.02 -26.90
N PRO A 30 16.28 5.74 -27.93
CA PRO A 30 17.50 6.48 -28.16
C PRO A 30 17.14 7.91 -28.57
N ALA A 31 17.46 8.85 -27.67
CA ALA A 31 17.37 10.28 -27.89
C ALA A 31 18.13 10.67 -29.17
N GLN A 32 17.38 11.09 -30.19
CA GLN A 32 17.97 11.83 -31.30
C GLN A 32 18.19 13.28 -30.86
N HIS A 33 19.45 13.66 -30.90
CA HIS A 33 19.98 15.01 -30.80
C HIS A 33 19.18 15.97 -31.69
N GLY A 34 18.47 16.92 -31.06
CA GLY A 34 17.68 17.94 -31.74
C GLY A 34 17.89 19.29 -31.08
N ILE A 35 18.62 20.14 -31.79
CA ILE A 35 19.04 21.51 -31.48
C ILE A 35 17.89 22.46 -31.03
N LEU A 36 18.27 23.40 -30.15
CA LEU A 36 17.57 24.57 -29.55
C LEU A 36 16.59 25.34 -30.50
N PRO A 37 15.62 26.12 -29.98
CA PRO A 37 15.93 27.52 -29.62
C PRO A 37 15.28 28.06 -28.33
N VAL A 38 16.08 28.89 -27.67
CA VAL A 38 15.81 30.19 -27.02
C VAL A 38 14.37 30.74 -27.07
N GLN A 39 14.00 31.42 -25.97
CA GLN A 39 12.98 32.47 -25.74
C GLN A 39 12.02 32.04 -24.61
N ALA A 40 11.62 32.85 -23.63
CA ALA A 40 11.99 34.18 -23.20
C ALA A 40 11.17 34.46 -21.92
N VAL A 41 11.69 35.34 -21.07
CA VAL A 41 10.93 36.36 -20.34
C VAL A 41 9.79 35.90 -19.41
N GLY A 42 10.13 35.91 -18.12
CA GLY A 42 9.49 36.79 -17.13
C GLY A 42 8.01 36.58 -16.81
N GLN A 43 7.72 36.22 -15.55
CA GLN A 43 6.98 37.11 -14.66
C GLN A 43 7.03 36.61 -13.22
N THR A 44 7.80 37.36 -12.42
CA THR A 44 7.66 37.46 -10.97
C THR A 44 6.30 38.06 -10.67
N PHE A 45 5.38 37.30 -10.07
CA PHE A 45 4.23 37.87 -9.38
C PHE A 45 3.86 37.05 -8.14
N ALA A 46 4.40 37.47 -7.02
CA ALA A 46 3.80 37.35 -5.69
C ALA A 46 3.91 38.76 -5.06
N PRO A 47 3.14 39.15 -4.02
CA PRO A 47 2.09 38.44 -3.28
C PRO A 47 0.81 39.30 -3.07
N SER A 48 -0.27 38.71 -2.56
CA SER A 48 -1.24 39.45 -1.74
C SER A 48 -1.83 38.54 -0.65
N PRO A 49 -1.49 38.76 0.63
CA PRO A 49 -2.08 38.05 1.76
C PRO A 49 -3.45 38.66 2.10
N THR A 50 -4.53 38.07 1.60
CA THR A 50 -5.87 38.41 2.10
C THR A 50 -6.09 37.71 3.44
N LEU A 51 -5.78 38.47 4.48
CA LEU A 51 -6.07 38.24 5.89
C LEU A 51 -7.60 38.18 6.11
N ALA A 52 -8.25 37.09 5.73
CA ALA A 52 -9.62 36.80 6.13
C ALA A 52 -9.61 36.23 7.55
N ALA A 53 -9.80 37.14 8.49
CA ALA A 53 -10.06 36.87 9.89
C ALA A 53 -11.38 36.09 10.08
N ARG A 54 -11.41 35.34 11.18
CA ARG A 54 -12.58 34.81 11.91
C ARG A 54 -13.17 33.49 11.41
N ALA A 55 -12.81 32.43 12.12
CA ALA A 55 -13.80 31.58 12.81
C ALA A 55 -13.12 30.84 13.97
N VAL A 56 -13.22 31.42 15.17
CA VAL A 56 -13.16 30.68 16.43
C VAL A 56 -14.43 29.83 16.45
N GLY A 57 -14.27 28.52 16.30
CA GLY A 57 -15.36 27.57 16.27
C GLY A 57 -14.81 26.18 16.56
N GLN A 58 -14.60 25.91 17.85
CA GLN A 58 -14.71 24.61 18.47
C GLN A 58 -14.19 23.44 17.61
N HIS A 59 -12.88 23.21 17.69
CA HIS A 59 -12.34 21.87 17.50
C HIS A 59 -12.96 20.99 18.60
N GLY A 60 -14.12 20.42 18.25
CA GLY A 60 -14.62 19.24 18.92
C GLY A 60 -13.47 18.25 18.99
N MET A 61 -13.36 17.60 20.15
CA MET A 61 -12.54 16.44 20.36
C MET A 61 -12.98 15.36 19.36
N VAL A 62 -12.56 15.46 18.11
CA VAL A 62 -12.25 14.29 17.33
C VAL A 62 -11.08 13.69 18.08
N GLU A 63 -11.41 12.73 18.93
CA GLU A 63 -10.60 11.57 19.25
C GLU A 63 -10.19 10.94 17.91
N ARG A 64 -9.29 11.65 17.22
CA ARG A 64 -8.48 11.13 16.15
C ARG A 64 -7.68 10.10 16.91
N ALA A 65 -8.13 8.85 16.84
CA ALA A 65 -7.32 7.70 17.17
C ALA A 65 -5.99 7.93 16.46
N GLU A 66 -5.03 8.48 17.19
CA GLU A 66 -3.65 8.53 16.78
C GLU A 66 -3.36 7.10 16.34
N PRO A 67 -3.01 6.85 15.07
CA PRO A 67 -2.68 5.50 14.64
C PRO A 67 -1.39 5.13 15.35
N SER A 68 -1.51 4.59 16.57
CA SER A 68 -0.42 4.30 17.53
C SER A 68 0.55 3.22 17.03
N SER A 69 0.55 2.93 15.75
CA SER A 69 1.66 2.34 15.06
C SER A 69 1.56 2.71 13.58
N ARG A 70 2.59 3.37 13.06
CA ARG A 70 2.89 3.40 11.61
C ARG A 70 2.96 2.00 10.97
N ARG A 71 2.97 0.95 11.80
CA ARG A 71 2.91 -0.45 11.37
C ARG A 71 1.45 -0.88 11.26
N PRO A 72 0.98 -1.31 10.08
CA PRO A 72 -0.34 -1.91 9.95
C PRO A 72 -0.44 -3.10 10.91
N SER A 73 -1.53 -3.16 11.67
CA SER A 73 -1.82 -4.29 12.54
C SER A 73 -1.80 -5.59 11.74
N ILE A 74 -1.23 -6.66 12.29
CA ILE A 74 -1.14 -7.98 11.65
C ILE A 74 -2.51 -8.41 11.11
N HIS A 75 -3.56 -8.15 11.88
CA HIS A 75 -4.95 -8.34 11.47
C HIS A 75 -5.28 -7.65 10.12
N ALA A 76 -5.04 -6.34 10.01
CA ALA A 76 -5.35 -5.57 8.82
C ALA A 76 -4.55 -6.02 7.59
N ALA A 77 -3.29 -6.44 7.78
CA ALA A 77 -2.47 -7.00 6.71
C ALA A 77 -3.08 -8.31 6.17
N LEU A 78 -3.56 -9.20 7.05
CA LEU A 78 -4.19 -10.46 6.65
C LEU A 78 -5.53 -10.26 5.94
N ILE A 79 -6.36 -9.31 6.39
CA ILE A 79 -7.58 -8.94 5.65
C ILE A 79 -7.24 -8.46 4.22
N GLY A 80 -6.21 -7.63 4.09
CA GLY A 80 -5.73 -7.14 2.79
C GLY A 80 -5.23 -8.26 1.87
N CYS A 81 -4.75 -9.38 2.43
CA CYS A 81 -4.37 -10.58 1.69
C CYS A 81 -5.57 -11.48 1.31
N GLY A 82 -6.78 -11.17 1.77
CA GLY A 82 -8.00 -11.94 1.48
C GLY A 82 -8.33 -13.04 2.50
N PHE A 83 -7.71 -13.02 3.69
CA PHE A 83 -8.10 -13.93 4.76
C PHE A 83 -9.39 -13.48 5.44
N ALA A 84 -10.18 -14.43 5.96
CA ALA A 84 -11.39 -14.13 6.72
C ALA A 84 -11.06 -13.38 8.02
N GLU A 85 -11.95 -12.48 8.44
CA GLU A 85 -11.72 -11.63 9.61
C GLU A 85 -11.50 -12.42 10.90
N GLU A 86 -12.26 -13.50 11.09
CA GLU A 86 -12.14 -14.37 12.25
C GLU A 86 -10.80 -15.10 12.30
N GLN A 87 -10.34 -15.62 11.16
CA GLN A 87 -9.03 -16.28 11.03
C GLN A 87 -7.88 -15.28 11.24
N ALA A 88 -7.98 -14.11 10.62
CA ALA A 88 -6.99 -13.05 10.76
C ALA A 88 -6.89 -12.58 12.22
N LYS A 89 -8.02 -12.47 12.92
CA LYS A 89 -8.07 -12.09 14.35
C LYS A 89 -7.50 -13.19 15.24
N ALA A 90 -7.83 -14.45 15.00
CA ALA A 90 -7.28 -15.58 15.74
C ALA A 90 -5.75 -15.68 15.58
N ALA A 91 -5.25 -15.53 14.35
CA ALA A 91 -3.84 -15.56 14.04
C ALA A 91 -3.10 -14.36 14.65
N ALA A 92 -3.66 -13.14 14.54
CA ALA A 92 -3.07 -11.94 15.13
C ALA A 92 -2.97 -11.98 16.67
N ARG A 93 -3.81 -12.78 17.35
CA ARG A 93 -3.71 -13.01 18.80
C ARG A 93 -2.60 -13.97 19.20
N ARG A 94 -2.20 -14.88 18.30
CA ARG A 94 -1.19 -15.92 18.56
C ARG A 94 0.19 -15.56 18.03
N CYS A 95 0.25 -14.70 17.02
CA CYS A 95 1.46 -14.42 16.26
C CYS A 95 1.90 -12.96 16.41
N SER A 96 3.21 -12.75 16.54
CA SER A 96 3.81 -11.42 16.64
C SER A 96 4.27 -10.84 15.30
N SER A 97 4.08 -11.59 14.20
CA SER A 97 4.42 -11.16 12.83
C SER A 97 3.41 -11.71 11.82
N VAL A 98 3.32 -11.05 10.64
CA VAL A 98 2.41 -11.43 9.55
C VAL A 98 2.78 -12.80 8.98
N GLU A 99 4.07 -13.07 8.76
CA GLU A 99 4.55 -14.36 8.22
C GLU A 99 4.16 -15.53 9.13
N ALA A 100 4.37 -15.38 10.45
CA ALA A 100 3.98 -16.37 11.44
C ALA A 100 2.44 -16.55 11.49
N ALA A 101 1.68 -15.48 11.28
CA ALA A 101 0.23 -15.55 11.23
C ALA A 101 -0.28 -16.30 9.99
N VAL A 102 0.36 -16.11 8.83
CA VAL A 102 0.06 -16.85 7.59
C VAL A 102 0.39 -18.33 7.78
N GLU A 103 1.55 -18.66 8.36
CA GLU A 103 1.92 -20.04 8.66
C GLU A 103 0.92 -20.70 9.63
N TRP A 104 0.46 -19.97 10.64
CA TRP A 104 -0.55 -20.48 11.58
C TRP A 104 -1.89 -20.77 10.90
N ILE A 105 -2.35 -19.88 10.01
CA ILE A 105 -3.59 -20.09 9.23
C ILE A 105 -3.44 -21.28 8.29
N ALA A 106 -2.28 -21.43 7.64
CA ALA A 106 -1.98 -22.57 6.78
C ALA A 106 -2.01 -23.90 7.55
N ALA A 107 -1.53 -23.91 8.80
CA ALA A 107 -1.58 -25.06 9.68
C ALA A 107 -2.98 -25.35 10.26
N HIS A 108 -3.88 -24.36 10.29
CA HIS A 108 -5.22 -24.46 10.87
C HIS A 108 -6.31 -23.91 9.93
N PRO A 109 -6.54 -24.55 8.75
CA PRO A 109 -7.52 -24.06 7.77
C PRO A 109 -8.97 -24.23 8.22
N ASP A 110 -9.23 -25.04 9.24
CA ASP A 110 -10.58 -25.41 9.72
C ASP A 110 -11.06 -24.57 10.91
N VAL A 111 -10.40 -23.45 11.22
CA VAL A 111 -10.90 -22.52 12.24
C VAL A 111 -12.13 -21.79 11.67
N LYS A 112 -13.27 -22.48 11.74
CA LYS A 112 -14.60 -21.93 11.80
C LYS A 112 -15.00 -22.09 13.27
N GLU A 113 -15.19 -20.96 13.95
CA GLU A 113 -15.83 -20.85 15.27
C GLU A 113 -14.94 -21.01 16.52
#